data_AF-A0A520X7D8-F1
#
_entry.id   AF-A0A520X7D8-F1
#
_cell.length_a   1.000
_cell.length_b   1.000
_cell.length_c   1.000
_cell.angle_alpha   90.00
_cell.angle_beta   90.00
_cell.angle_gamma   90.00
#
_symmetry.space_group_name_H-M   'P 1'
#
loop_
_entity.id
_entity.type
_entity.pdbx_description
1 polymer ?
#
loop_
_entity_poly.entity_id
_entity_poly.type
_entity_poly.pdbx_seq_one_letter_code
_entity_poly.pdbx_strand_id
1 'polypeptide(L)'
;MLGSCSTCHDGNTATGKDNGHFITSRECDECHTTNAWIPDIYQHVGLGYEPLNHAGNFACTECHTNNSEVIIWPTPAYQPDCAGCHANDYDNGEDDHNGVSNDRNCATSGCHSISAREW
;
A
#
# COMPACT_ATOMS: atom_id res chain seq x y z
N MET A 1 5.26 -28.74 -16.35
CA MET A 1 5.70 -27.97 -15.18
C MET A 1 5.64 -26.51 -15.59
N LEU A 2 4.62 -25.77 -15.13
CA LEU A 2 4.58 -24.32 -15.30
C LEU A 2 5.47 -23.78 -14.19
N GLY A 3 6.64 -23.23 -14.53
CA GLY A 3 7.55 -22.62 -13.57
C GLY A 3 6.95 -21.31 -13.07
N SER A 4 7.04 -21.04 -11.77
CA SER A 4 6.73 -19.72 -11.22
C SER A 4 7.56 -18.66 -11.95
N CYS A 5 7.00 -17.47 -12.16
CA CYS A 5 7.65 -16.40 -12.94
C CYS A 5 9.08 -16.12 -12.45
N SER A 6 9.27 -16.15 -11.13
CA SER A 6 10.55 -15.99 -10.45
C SER A 6 11.64 -17.00 -10.85
N THR A 7 11.27 -18.18 -11.32
CA THR A 7 12.24 -19.23 -11.70
C THR A 7 13.05 -18.89 -12.95
N CYS A 8 12.51 -18.02 -13.81
CA CYS A 8 13.25 -17.48 -14.96
C CYS A 8 13.57 -16.00 -14.79
N HIS A 9 12.70 -15.22 -14.15
CA HIS A 9 12.89 -13.79 -13.89
C HIS A 9 13.66 -13.55 -12.57
N ASP A 10 14.85 -14.14 -12.49
CA ASP A 10 15.73 -14.13 -11.31
C ASP A 10 16.81 -13.03 -11.34
N GLY A 11 16.83 -12.21 -12.40
CA GLY A 11 17.86 -11.19 -12.65
C GLY A 11 19.13 -11.71 -13.34
N ASN A 12 19.26 -13.03 -13.54
CA ASN A 12 20.38 -13.66 -14.24
C ASN A 12 19.96 -14.25 -15.60
N THR A 13 18.87 -15.02 -15.59
CA THR A 13 18.32 -15.72 -16.76
C THR A 13 17.41 -14.79 -17.56
N ALA A 14 16.52 -14.08 -16.87
CA ALA A 14 15.69 -13.02 -17.41
C ALA A 14 15.62 -11.86 -16.41
N THR A 15 15.15 -10.70 -16.90
CA THR A 15 14.99 -9.50 -16.07
C THR A 15 14.11 -9.82 -14.87
N GLY A 16 14.68 -9.69 -13.68
CA GLY A 16 13.94 -9.79 -12.41
C GLY A 16 13.39 -8.44 -11.97
N LYS A 17 13.10 -8.35 -10.67
CA LYS A 17 12.68 -7.11 -10.00
C LYS A 17 13.78 -6.04 -10.14
N ASP A 18 13.43 -4.84 -10.59
CA ASP A 18 14.37 -3.73 -10.66
C ASP A 18 14.55 -3.04 -9.30
N ASN A 19 15.41 -2.02 -9.23
CA ASN A 19 15.71 -1.30 -7.98
C ASN A 19 14.54 -0.42 -7.47
N GLY A 20 13.54 -0.14 -8.31
CA GLY A 20 12.33 0.58 -7.95
C GLY A 20 11.16 -0.34 -7.60
N HIS A 21 11.30 -1.64 -7.80
CA HIS A 21 10.28 -2.63 -7.49
C HIS A 21 10.02 -2.72 -5.98
N PHE A 22 8.76 -2.94 -5.60
CA PHE A 22 8.38 -3.19 -4.21
C PHE A 22 9.19 -4.34 -3.62
N ILE A 23 9.77 -4.16 -2.42
CA ILE A 23 10.54 -5.21 -1.77
C ILE A 23 9.56 -6.28 -1.27
N THR A 24 9.48 -7.39 -1.99
CA THR A 24 8.59 -8.51 -1.65
C THR A 24 9.13 -9.86 -2.07
N SER A 25 8.76 -10.90 -1.32
CA SER A 25 8.96 -12.31 -1.67
C SER A 25 7.77 -12.93 -2.43
N ARG A 26 6.69 -12.18 -2.65
CA ARG A 26 5.52 -12.63 -3.42
C ARG A 26 5.88 -12.94 -4.88
N GLU A 27 5.13 -13.86 -5.47
CA GLU A 27 5.27 -14.23 -6.87
C GLU A 27 4.69 -13.15 -7.80
N CYS A 28 5.20 -13.10 -9.03
CA CYS A 28 4.90 -11.99 -9.94
C CYS A 28 3.42 -11.91 -10.32
N ASP A 29 2.71 -13.04 -10.36
CA ASP A 29 1.31 -13.14 -10.74
C ASP A 29 0.33 -12.60 -9.69
N GLU A 30 0.82 -12.27 -8.49
CA GLU A 30 0.02 -11.60 -7.46
C GLU A 30 -0.20 -10.11 -7.75
N CYS A 31 0.67 -9.48 -8.55
CA CYS A 31 0.57 -8.07 -8.95
C CYS A 31 0.45 -7.91 -10.46
N HIS A 32 1.23 -8.67 -11.22
CA HIS A 32 1.27 -8.59 -12.67
C HIS A 32 0.40 -9.67 -13.32
N THR A 33 -0.17 -9.35 -14.48
CA THR A 33 -0.75 -10.38 -15.35
C THR A 33 0.06 -10.46 -16.64
N THR A 34 -0.06 -11.57 -17.36
CA THR A 34 0.59 -11.73 -18.67
C THR A 34 0.13 -10.69 -19.70
N ASN A 35 -1.06 -10.09 -19.50
CA ASN A 35 -1.62 -9.05 -20.35
C ASN A 35 -1.38 -7.62 -19.83
N ALA A 36 -0.95 -7.47 -18.58
CA ALA A 36 -0.70 -6.19 -17.92
C ALA A 36 0.52 -6.33 -17.00
N TRP A 37 1.71 -6.25 -17.60
CA TRP A 37 2.98 -6.26 -16.87
C TRP A 37 3.36 -4.84 -16.40
N ILE A 38 3.18 -3.83 -17.28
CA ILE A 38 3.32 -2.40 -16.98
C ILE A 38 2.23 -1.62 -17.76
N PRO A 39 1.55 -0.61 -17.17
CA PRO A 39 1.64 -0.22 -15.77
C PRO A 39 1.03 -1.30 -14.88
N ASP A 40 1.76 -1.65 -13.82
CA ASP A 40 1.22 -2.37 -12.69
C ASP A 40 0.12 -1.50 -12.06
N ILE A 41 -1.07 -2.08 -11.84
CA ILE A 41 -2.17 -1.39 -11.16
C ILE A 41 -2.01 -1.52 -9.64
N TYR A 42 -0.83 -1.91 -9.15
CA TYR A 42 -0.47 -1.74 -7.76
C TYR A 42 -0.15 -0.28 -7.47
N GLN A 43 -1.21 0.51 -7.35
CA GLN A 43 -1.15 1.81 -6.70
C GLN A 43 -1.38 1.61 -5.20
N HIS A 44 -0.46 2.08 -4.38
CA HIS A 44 -0.69 2.26 -2.93
C HIS A 44 -1.88 3.20 -2.64
N VAL A 45 -2.39 3.91 -3.66
CA VAL A 45 -3.58 4.77 -3.61
C VAL A 45 -4.87 4.08 -4.06
N GLY A 46 -4.85 2.77 -4.30
CA GLY A 46 -6.06 2.03 -4.63
C GLY A 46 -5.77 0.74 -5.38
N LEU A 47 -6.04 -0.39 -4.74
CA LEU A 47 -6.42 -1.57 -5.49
C LEU A 47 -7.63 -1.20 -6.34
N GLY A 48 -7.59 -1.49 -7.64
CA GLY A 48 -8.74 -1.39 -8.55
C GLY A 48 -9.89 -2.36 -8.23
N TYR A 49 -10.10 -2.67 -6.95
CA TYR A 49 -11.25 -3.35 -6.40
C TYR A 49 -11.91 -2.41 -5.37
N GLU A 50 -12.77 -1.55 -5.89
CA GLU A 50 -13.94 -1.05 -5.17
C GLU A 50 -14.85 -2.26 -4.85
N PRO A 51 -14.46 -3.10 -3.87
CA PRO A 51 -15.19 -3.14 -2.60
C PRO A 51 -14.34 -3.40 -1.34
N LEU A 52 -12.99 -3.40 -1.39
CA LEU A 52 -12.13 -3.84 -0.27
C LEU A 52 -11.17 -2.78 0.25
N ASN A 53 -11.71 -1.58 0.48
CA ASN A 53 -11.14 -0.50 1.28
C ASN A 53 -10.03 -0.98 2.25
N HIS A 54 -8.77 -0.62 2.01
CA HIS A 54 -7.65 -1.03 2.87
C HIS A 54 -7.64 -0.33 4.23
N ALA A 55 -8.45 0.71 4.40
CA ALA A 55 -8.74 1.24 5.73
C ALA A 55 -9.64 0.26 6.52
N GLY A 56 -10.39 -0.60 5.81
CA GLY A 56 -11.15 -1.74 6.33
C GLY A 56 -10.26 -2.93 6.69
N ASN A 57 -9.42 -2.75 7.70
CA ASN A 57 -8.73 -3.85 8.39
C ASN A 57 -7.87 -4.73 7.46
N PHE A 58 -7.17 -4.14 6.48
CA PHE A 58 -6.07 -4.85 5.81
C PHE A 58 -5.00 -5.08 6.87
N ALA A 59 -4.74 -6.34 7.22
CA ALA A 59 -3.76 -6.64 8.23
C ALA A 59 -2.38 -6.38 7.63
N CYS A 60 -1.46 -5.77 8.38
CA CYS A 60 -0.09 -5.56 7.91
C CYS A 60 0.52 -6.87 7.37
N THR A 61 0.14 -8.00 7.97
CA THR A 61 0.56 -9.37 7.61
C THR A 61 0.10 -9.84 6.24
N GLU A 62 -0.89 -9.19 5.62
CA GLU A 62 -1.35 -9.54 4.27
C GLU A 62 -0.27 -9.21 3.25
N CYS A 63 0.52 -8.15 3.43
CA CYS A 63 1.70 -7.88 2.59
C CYS A 63 3.04 -8.06 3.33
N HIS A 64 3.06 -8.09 4.67
CA HIS A 64 4.24 -8.35 5.51
C HIS A 64 4.19 -9.75 6.13
N THR A 65 4.26 -10.78 5.29
CA THR A 65 4.17 -12.18 5.74
C THR A 65 5.38 -12.63 6.57
N ASN A 66 6.53 -12.00 6.33
CA ASN A 66 7.80 -12.31 6.98
C ASN A 66 8.54 -11.07 7.51
N ASN A 67 7.88 -9.90 7.50
CA ASN A 67 8.41 -8.62 7.99
C ASN A 67 9.71 -8.14 7.33
N SER A 68 10.07 -8.73 6.18
CA SER A 68 11.19 -8.30 5.32
C SER A 68 10.72 -7.53 4.09
N GLU A 69 9.41 -7.58 3.82
CA GLU A 69 8.73 -6.68 2.90
C GLU A 69 8.78 -5.25 3.45
N VAL A 70 9.30 -4.28 2.68
CA VAL A 70 9.45 -2.89 3.14
C VAL A 70 8.48 -2.00 2.37
N ILE A 71 7.54 -1.39 3.10
CA ILE A 71 6.78 -0.23 2.63
C ILE A 71 7.57 1.01 3.04
N ILE A 72 7.93 1.85 2.06
CA ILE A 72 8.50 3.17 2.34
C ILE A 72 7.34 4.06 2.76
N TRP A 73 7.31 4.44 4.05
CA TRP A 73 6.42 5.49 4.52
C TRP A 73 6.88 6.82 3.92
N PRO A 74 6.09 7.46 3.04
CA PRO A 74 6.45 8.74 2.45
C PRO A 74 6.69 9.83 3.50
N THR A 75 5.98 9.74 4.64
CA THR A 75 6.17 10.61 5.80
C THR A 75 6.52 9.80 7.05
N PRO A 76 7.80 9.44 7.24
CA PRO A 76 8.23 8.58 8.35
C PRO A 76 7.93 9.11 9.75
N ALA A 77 7.76 10.43 9.90
CA ALA A 77 7.48 11.08 11.17
C ALA A 77 6.13 10.66 11.79
N TYR A 78 5.21 10.16 10.96
CA TYR A 78 3.87 9.74 11.39
C TYR A 78 3.70 8.23 11.42
N GLN A 79 4.78 7.45 11.35
CA GLN A 79 4.70 6.00 11.57
C GLN A 79 4.30 5.67 13.02
N PRO A 80 3.50 4.63 13.28
CA PRO A 80 2.85 3.70 12.34
C PRO A 80 1.40 4.10 11.98
N ASP A 81 1.08 5.39 12.12
CA ASP A 81 -0.26 5.93 12.06
C ASP A 81 -0.71 6.17 10.60
N CYS A 82 -2.00 6.37 10.36
CA CYS A 82 -2.56 6.57 9.01
C CYS A 82 -1.83 7.70 8.23
N ALA A 83 -1.51 8.79 8.93
CA ALA A 83 -0.79 9.93 8.37
C ALA A 83 0.63 9.59 7.90
N GLY A 84 1.22 8.46 8.30
CA GLY A 84 2.52 8.03 7.78
C GLY A 84 2.55 7.88 6.27
N CYS A 85 1.40 7.56 5.66
CA CYS A 85 1.22 7.49 4.21
C CYS A 85 0.29 8.58 3.68
N HIS A 86 -0.74 8.94 4.45
CA HIS A 86 -1.83 9.82 4.03
C HIS A 86 -1.69 11.28 4.51
N ALA A 87 -0.50 11.73 4.91
CA ALA A 87 -0.31 13.11 5.37
C ALA A 87 -0.69 14.17 4.32
N ASN A 88 -0.62 13.83 3.03
CA ASN A 88 -1.01 14.74 1.94
C ASN A 88 -2.53 14.77 1.70
N ASP A 89 -3.26 13.78 2.22
CA ASP A 89 -4.72 13.71 2.11
C ASP A 89 -5.41 14.49 3.24
N TYR A 90 -4.64 15.04 4.18
CA TYR A 90 -5.15 15.79 5.32
C TYR A 90 -5.80 17.11 4.89
N ASP A 91 -7.13 17.22 5.07
CA ASP A 91 -7.85 18.46 4.85
C ASP A 91 -7.69 19.43 6.03
N ASN A 92 -7.04 20.56 5.78
CA ASN A 92 -6.89 21.63 6.78
C ASN A 92 -8.07 22.61 6.78
N GLY A 93 -9.07 22.41 5.92
CA GLY A 93 -10.21 23.30 5.72
C GLY A 93 -11.34 23.13 6.73
N GLU A 94 -11.35 22.06 7.52
CA GLU A 94 -12.37 21.80 8.53
C GLU A 94 -11.96 22.34 9.91
N ASP A 95 -12.90 23.00 10.59
CA ASP A 95 -12.64 23.61 11.91
C ASP A 95 -12.40 22.57 13.03
N ASP A 96 -12.77 21.31 12.79
CA ASP A 96 -12.62 20.20 13.73
C ASP A 96 -11.28 19.46 13.60
N HIS A 97 -10.48 19.81 12.58
CA HIS A 97 -9.14 19.30 12.33
C HIS A 97 -8.09 20.20 13.01
N ASN A 98 -7.19 19.59 13.80
CA ASN A 98 -6.22 20.31 14.65
C ASN A 98 -4.74 20.06 14.26
N GLY A 99 -4.51 19.73 12.99
CA GLY A 99 -3.24 19.42 12.36
C GLY A 99 -2.97 17.92 12.22
N VAL A 100 -2.38 17.52 11.09
CA VAL A 100 -2.06 16.11 10.76
C VAL A 100 -1.24 15.38 11.85
N SER A 101 -0.40 16.10 12.59
CA SER A 101 0.39 15.52 13.69
C SER A 101 -0.47 15.08 14.88
N ASN A 102 -1.60 15.76 15.10
CA ASN A 102 -2.52 15.49 16.20
C ASN A 102 -3.63 14.52 15.75
N ASP A 103 -4.04 14.61 14.48
CA ASP A 103 -5.08 13.76 13.86
C ASP A 103 -4.50 12.57 13.07
N ARG A 104 -3.26 12.18 13.36
CA ARG A 104 -2.51 11.17 12.60
C ARG A 104 -3.19 9.80 12.44
N ASN A 105 -4.15 9.47 13.31
CA ASN A 105 -4.92 8.21 13.29
C ASN A 105 -6.42 8.43 13.03
N CYS A 106 -6.75 9.05 11.89
CA CYS A 106 -8.09 9.48 11.47
C CYS A 106 -9.21 8.43 11.68
N ALA A 107 -8.89 7.15 11.49
CA ALA A 107 -9.84 6.05 11.65
C ALA A 107 -10.13 5.66 13.12
N THR A 108 -9.17 5.88 14.02
CA THR A 108 -9.30 5.51 15.44
C THR A 108 -9.78 6.65 16.32
N SER A 109 -9.70 7.90 15.83
CA SER A 109 -10.25 9.07 16.51
C SER A 109 -11.78 9.10 16.53
N GLY A 110 -12.44 8.22 15.78
CA GLY A 110 -13.90 8.08 15.74
C GLY A 110 -14.61 9.11 14.87
N CYS A 111 -13.86 9.98 14.17
CA CYS A 111 -14.39 11.00 13.27
C CYS A 111 -14.57 10.44 11.85
N HIS A 112 -13.51 9.86 11.28
CA HIS A 112 -13.52 9.31 9.92
C HIS A 112 -13.69 7.80 9.95
N SER A 113 -14.94 7.33 9.83
CA SER A 113 -15.17 5.90 9.67
C SER A 113 -14.77 5.47 8.25
N ILE A 114 -14.19 4.29 8.14
CA ILE A 114 -13.79 3.65 6.88
C ILE A 114 -14.94 3.57 5.86
N SER A 115 -16.19 3.54 6.31
CA SER A 115 -17.40 3.52 5.47
C SER A 115 -18.04 4.89 5.26
N ALA A 116 -17.46 5.97 5.78
CA ALA A 116 -17.93 7.32 5.54
C ALA A 116 -17.65 7.72 4.08
N ARG A 117 -18.62 8.39 3.47
CA ARG A 117 -18.54 8.87 2.08
C ARG A 117 -17.85 10.24 1.96
N GLU A 118 -17.41 10.79 3.08
CA GLU A 118 -16.77 12.09 3.21
C GLU A 118 -15.49 11.87 4.03
N TRP A 119 -14.38 12.31 3.44
CA TRP A 119 -13.00 12.32 3.94
C TRP A 119 -12.46 13.72 3.71
#